data_AF-A0A821C4V8-F1
#
_entry.id   AF-A0A821C4V8-F1
#
_cell.length_a   1.000
_cell.length_b   1.000
_cell.length_c   1.000
_cell.angle_alpha   90.00
_cell.angle_beta   90.00
_cell.angle_gamma   90.00
#
_symmetry.space_group_name_H-M   'P 1'
#
loop_
_entity.id
_entity.type
_entity.pdbx_description
1 polymer ?
#
loop_
_entity_poly.entity_id
_entity_poly.type
_entity_poly.pdbx_seq_one_letter_code
_entity_poly.pdbx_strand_id
1 'polypeptide(L)'
;EAKGAGTMANDEIDQILNETKERTNVYDEQMSTLLKETIRDSVTIFNAKDMVPFRNHGLVIVIDGAQHAMSSFAGNGAHMAIMNGYQLAHQRVLAEDLNSAIKFYNDLSIPRSPATINMSHRSITIGHLQEI
;
A
#
# COMPACT_ATOMS: atom_id res chain seq x y z
N GLU A 1 13.50 -0.75 6.12
CA GLU A 1 12.41 -1.72 6.36
C GLU A 1 11.27 -1.05 7.10
N ALA A 2 10.07 -1.64 7.07
CA ALA A 2 9.04 -1.27 8.01
C ALA A 2 9.44 -1.73 9.42
N LYS A 3 9.25 -0.87 10.43
CA LYS A 3 9.38 -1.25 11.83
C LYS A 3 7.99 -1.52 12.39
N GLY A 4 7.78 -2.75 12.84
CA GLY A 4 6.50 -3.23 13.33
C GLY A 4 6.31 -3.02 14.82
N ALA A 5 5.08 -3.27 15.25
CA ALA A 5 4.66 -3.42 16.63
C ALA A 5 5.66 -4.29 17.42
N GLY A 6 6.22 -3.76 18.51
CA GLY A 6 7.16 -4.48 19.39
C GLY A 6 8.62 -4.56 18.92
N THR A 7 8.98 -3.95 17.78
CA THR A 7 10.37 -3.93 17.27
C THR A 7 11.11 -2.60 17.47
N MET A 8 10.40 -1.57 17.94
CA MET A 8 10.94 -0.22 18.19
C MET A 8 11.29 -0.05 19.66
N ALA A 9 12.37 0.67 19.93
CA ALA A 9 12.70 1.06 21.30
C ALA A 9 11.69 2.09 21.82
N ASN A 10 11.47 2.14 23.14
CA ASN A 10 10.54 3.09 23.74
C ASN A 10 10.87 4.55 23.38
N ASP A 11 12.16 4.90 23.34
CA ASP A 11 12.62 6.24 22.96
C ASP A 11 12.25 6.59 21.51
N GLU A 12 12.26 5.61 20.58
CA GLU A 12 11.82 5.82 19.21
C GLU A 12 10.30 6.06 19.14
N ILE A 13 9.52 5.31 19.92
CA ILE A 13 8.06 5.49 20.02
C ILE A 13 7.74 6.87 20.58
N ASP A 14 8.45 7.31 21.62
CA ASP A 14 8.27 8.65 22.20
C ASP A 14 8.62 9.75 21.21
N GLN A 15 9.68 9.57 20.42
CA GLN A 15 10.03 10.51 19.35
C GLN A 15 8.89 10.64 18.33
N ILE A 16 8.30 9.53 17.88
CA ILE A 16 7.19 9.52 16.91
C ILE A 16 5.96 10.21 17.49
N LEU A 17 5.58 9.88 18.72
CA LEU A 17 4.39 10.46 19.36
C LEU A 17 4.57 11.96 19.63
N ASN A 18 5.77 12.41 20.02
CA ASN A 18 6.09 13.82 20.19
C ASN A 18 6.06 14.58 18.86
N GLU A 19 6.70 14.05 17.81
CA GLU A 19 6.64 14.65 16.47
C GLU A 19 5.19 14.74 15.97
N THR A 20 4.39 13.69 16.18
CA THR A 20 2.98 13.69 15.80
C THR A 20 2.24 14.80 16.53
N LYS A 21 2.42 14.91 17.86
CA LYS A 21 1.80 15.97 18.67
C LYS A 21 2.16 17.37 18.19
N GLU A 22 3.44 17.60 17.83
CA GLU A 22 3.89 18.89 17.30
C GLU A 22 3.24 19.20 15.95
N ARG A 23 3.23 18.24 15.02
CA ARG A 23 2.62 18.40 13.69
C ARG A 23 1.11 18.56 13.72
N THR A 24 0.45 18.05 14.76
CA THR A 24 -1.01 18.09 14.89
C THR A 24 -1.48 19.12 15.91
N ASN A 25 -0.63 20.05 16.35
CA ASN A 25 -0.97 21.04 17.39
C ASN A 25 -2.10 22.01 16.99
N VAL A 26 -2.36 22.15 15.68
CA VAL A 26 -3.44 22.97 15.11
C VAL A 26 -4.82 22.32 15.25
N TYR A 27 -4.88 21.02 15.49
CA TYR A 27 -6.14 20.29 15.66
C TYR A 27 -6.60 20.33 17.13
N ASP A 28 -7.89 20.11 17.35
CA ASP A 28 -8.53 20.28 18.65
C ASP A 28 -8.21 19.15 19.66
N GLU A 29 -8.89 19.21 20.81
CA GLU A 29 -8.74 18.28 21.94
C GLU A 29 -8.86 16.79 21.54
N GLN A 30 -9.58 16.46 20.46
CA GLN A 30 -9.78 15.08 20.03
C GLN A 30 -8.45 14.44 19.61
N MET A 31 -7.58 15.20 18.96
CA MET A 31 -6.26 14.71 18.55
C MET A 31 -5.37 14.42 19.75
N SER A 32 -5.40 15.28 20.77
CA SER A 32 -4.66 15.07 22.01
C SER A 32 -5.13 13.81 22.74
N THR A 33 -6.44 13.56 22.73
CA THR A 33 -7.01 12.33 23.29
C THR A 33 -6.58 11.09 22.50
N LEU A 34 -6.60 11.15 21.16
CA LEU A 34 -6.20 10.04 20.30
C LEU A 34 -4.72 9.65 20.52
N LEU A 35 -3.83 10.64 20.64
CA LEU A 35 -2.41 10.39 20.94
C LEU A 35 -2.21 9.76 22.31
N LYS A 36 -2.95 10.21 23.32
CA LYS A 36 -2.89 9.66 24.68
C LYS A 36 -3.35 8.20 24.75
N GLU A 37 -4.42 7.87 24.02
CA GLU A 37 -5.02 6.53 24.01
C GLU A 37 -4.37 5.59 22.97
N THR A 38 -3.37 6.05 22.22
CA THR A 38 -2.63 5.22 21.27
C THR A 38 -1.89 4.09 22.00
N ILE A 39 -2.19 2.85 21.63
CA ILE A 39 -1.49 1.68 22.17
C ILE A 39 -0.06 1.70 21.63
N ARG A 40 0.91 1.95 22.51
CA ARG A 40 2.33 2.14 22.15
C ARG A 40 2.90 0.97 21.33
N ASP A 41 2.57 -0.25 21.73
CA ASP A 41 3.04 -1.45 21.05
C ASP A 41 2.41 -1.65 19.67
N SER A 42 1.40 -0.85 19.29
CA SER A 42 0.76 -0.89 17.97
C SER A 42 1.32 0.14 16.99
N VAL A 43 2.22 1.04 17.45
CA VAL A 43 2.84 2.04 16.59
C VAL A 43 3.70 1.33 15.54
N THR A 44 3.60 1.76 14.29
CA THR A 44 4.38 1.21 13.17
C THR A 44 4.88 2.32 12.26
N ILE A 45 6.11 2.17 11.76
CA ILE A 45 6.64 2.99 10.66
C ILE A 45 6.80 2.12 9.44
N PHE A 46 6.29 2.56 8.30
CA PHE A 46 6.54 1.92 7.01
C PHE A 46 6.78 2.97 5.93
N ASN A 47 7.60 2.62 4.95
CA ASN A 47 7.79 3.49 3.79
C ASN A 47 6.61 3.30 2.83
N ALA A 48 5.96 4.39 2.46
CA ALA A 48 4.94 4.43 1.41
C ALA A 48 5.59 4.33 0.02
N LYS A 49 6.17 3.16 -0.30
CA LYS A 49 6.77 2.86 -1.59
C LYS A 49 5.80 2.14 -2.51
N ASP A 50 6.00 2.33 -3.80
CA ASP A 50 5.35 1.60 -4.87
C ASP A 50 6.40 0.94 -5.77
N MET A 51 5.91 0.04 -6.62
CA MET A 51 6.70 -0.67 -7.61
C MET A 51 6.02 -0.60 -8.96
N VAL A 52 6.84 -0.39 -10.01
CA VAL A 52 6.35 -0.42 -11.40
C VAL A 52 5.82 -1.83 -11.72
N PRO A 53 4.57 -1.95 -12.20
CA PRO A 53 4.00 -3.24 -12.55
C PRO A 53 4.79 -3.91 -13.67
N PHE A 54 5.02 -5.21 -13.56
CA PHE A 54 5.71 -5.99 -14.60
C PHE A 54 4.84 -7.15 -15.13
N ARG A 55 5.16 -7.62 -16.34
CA ARG A 55 4.46 -8.73 -16.97
C ARG A 55 5.01 -10.07 -16.48
N ASN A 56 4.11 -11.00 -16.15
CA ASN A 56 4.47 -12.38 -15.84
C ASN A 56 4.86 -13.16 -17.09
N HIS A 57 5.83 -14.07 -16.95
CA HIS A 57 6.27 -15.00 -17.98
C HIS A 57 6.64 -16.35 -17.35
N GLY A 58 6.40 -17.45 -18.06
CA GLY A 58 6.77 -18.79 -17.61
C GLY A 58 5.76 -19.42 -16.65
N LEU A 59 6.22 -20.35 -15.80
CA LEU A 59 5.34 -21.18 -14.97
C LEU A 59 5.02 -20.59 -13.59
N VAL A 60 5.81 -19.59 -13.15
CA VAL A 60 5.64 -18.93 -11.87
C VAL A 60 4.99 -17.57 -12.11
N ILE A 61 3.83 -17.37 -11.50
CA ILE A 61 3.04 -16.15 -11.66
C ILE A 61 3.09 -15.37 -10.35
N VAL A 62 3.60 -14.15 -10.42
CA VAL A 62 3.62 -13.20 -9.31
C VAL A 62 2.35 -12.35 -9.41
N ILE A 63 1.67 -12.16 -8.29
CA ILE A 63 0.45 -11.37 -8.20
C ILE A 63 0.57 -10.30 -7.10
N ASP A 64 -0.29 -9.29 -7.20
CA ASP A 64 -0.59 -8.33 -6.14
C ASP A 64 0.60 -7.51 -5.67
N GLY A 65 0.79 -7.33 -4.37
CA GLY A 65 1.90 -6.54 -3.82
C GLY A 65 3.28 -7.03 -4.30
N ALA A 66 3.40 -8.29 -4.68
CA ALA A 66 4.65 -8.82 -5.24
C ALA A 66 4.83 -8.49 -6.74
N GLN A 67 3.77 -8.15 -7.47
CA GLN A 67 3.80 -7.79 -8.90
C GLN A 67 3.69 -6.26 -9.12
N HIS A 68 2.96 -5.56 -8.24
CA HIS A 68 2.65 -4.14 -8.33
C HIS A 68 2.39 -3.57 -6.93
N ALA A 69 3.41 -3.58 -6.06
CA ALA A 69 3.31 -2.93 -4.76
C ALA A 69 2.83 -1.48 -4.90
N MET A 70 1.89 -1.07 -4.04
CA MET A 70 1.39 0.29 -4.01
C MET A 70 1.35 0.79 -2.58
N SER A 71 1.52 2.09 -2.44
CA SER A 71 1.29 2.80 -1.19
C SER A 71 -0.15 2.61 -0.68
N SER A 72 -0.32 2.55 0.64
CA SER A 72 -1.65 2.49 1.27
C SER A 72 -2.51 3.70 0.94
N PHE A 73 -1.90 4.85 0.62
CA PHE A 73 -2.58 6.06 0.14
C PHE A 73 -3.28 5.88 -1.22
N ALA A 74 -3.04 4.76 -1.91
CA ALA A 74 -3.79 4.39 -3.11
C ALA A 74 -5.17 3.80 -2.81
N GLY A 75 -5.43 3.36 -1.57
CA GLY A 75 -6.73 2.93 -1.06
C GLY A 75 -7.34 1.65 -1.66
N ASN A 76 -6.71 1.02 -2.65
CA ASN A 76 -7.33 -0.06 -3.42
C ASN A 76 -6.50 -1.36 -3.53
N GLY A 77 -5.38 -1.46 -2.81
CA GLY A 77 -4.45 -2.60 -2.90
C GLY A 77 -5.12 -3.95 -2.65
N ALA A 78 -5.91 -4.06 -1.58
CA ALA A 78 -6.59 -5.30 -1.21
C ALA A 78 -7.68 -5.73 -2.23
N HIS A 79 -8.49 -4.79 -2.72
CA HIS A 79 -9.49 -5.11 -3.74
C HIS A 79 -8.84 -5.54 -5.05
N MET A 80 -7.74 -4.89 -5.46
CA MET A 80 -6.98 -5.33 -6.62
C MET A 80 -6.42 -6.73 -6.43
N ALA A 81 -5.98 -7.06 -5.22
CA ALA A 81 -5.47 -8.39 -4.92
C ALA A 81 -6.52 -9.49 -5.14
N ILE A 82 -7.71 -9.28 -4.57
CA ILE A 82 -8.85 -10.19 -4.75
C ILE A 82 -9.23 -10.31 -6.23
N MET A 83 -9.31 -9.18 -6.95
CA MET A 83 -9.63 -9.16 -8.38
C MET A 83 -8.59 -9.92 -9.21
N ASN A 84 -7.30 -9.80 -8.91
CA ASN A 84 -6.24 -10.51 -9.62
C ASN A 84 -6.31 -12.01 -9.39
N GLY A 85 -6.57 -12.44 -8.15
CA GLY A 85 -6.81 -13.85 -7.84
C GLY A 85 -7.99 -14.42 -8.64
N TYR A 86 -9.12 -13.71 -8.67
CA TYR A 86 -10.28 -14.09 -9.48
C TYR A 86 -9.94 -14.16 -10.97
N GLN A 87 -9.34 -13.09 -11.53
CA GLN A 87 -9.04 -13.03 -12.95
C GLN A 87 -8.05 -14.10 -13.38
N LEU A 88 -7.02 -14.37 -12.59
CA LEU A 88 -6.05 -15.41 -12.88
C LEU A 88 -6.73 -16.78 -12.92
N ALA A 89 -7.56 -17.10 -11.91
CA ALA A 89 -8.32 -18.35 -11.87
C ALA A 89 -9.28 -18.46 -13.07
N HIS A 90 -10.00 -17.38 -13.39
CA HIS A 90 -10.94 -17.33 -14.50
C HIS A 90 -10.24 -17.53 -15.85
N GLN A 91 -9.13 -16.83 -16.11
CA GLN A 91 -8.36 -17.00 -17.35
C GLN A 91 -7.75 -18.39 -17.45
N ARG A 92 -7.36 -19.00 -16.33
CA ARG A 92 -6.82 -20.37 -16.33
C ARG A 92 -7.86 -21.41 -16.77
N VAL A 93 -9.13 -21.21 -16.45
CA VAL A 93 -10.24 -22.08 -16.84
C VAL A 93 -10.59 -21.92 -18.32
N LEU A 94 -10.56 -20.70 -18.85
CA LEU A 94 -11.00 -20.40 -20.22
C LEU A 94 -9.93 -20.59 -21.30
N ALA A 95 -8.66 -20.43 -20.95
CA ALA A 95 -7.58 -20.51 -21.93
C ALA A 95 -7.24 -21.96 -22.30
N GLU A 96 -6.88 -22.16 -23.57
CA GLU A 96 -6.43 -23.46 -24.09
C GLU A 96 -5.11 -23.91 -23.44
N ASP A 97 -4.24 -22.96 -23.11
CA ASP A 97 -2.93 -23.20 -22.51
C ASP A 97 -2.55 -22.13 -21.47
N LEU A 98 -1.53 -22.44 -20.66
CA LEU A 98 -1.09 -21.58 -19.57
C LEU A 98 -0.51 -20.23 -20.06
N ASN A 99 0.22 -20.21 -21.18
CA ASN A 99 0.80 -18.96 -21.70
C ASN A 99 -0.31 -18.01 -22.16
N SER A 100 -1.35 -18.55 -22.81
CA SER A 100 -2.54 -17.79 -23.17
C SER A 100 -3.25 -17.23 -21.93
N ALA A 101 -3.44 -18.05 -20.88
CA ALA A 101 -4.01 -17.59 -19.61
C ALA A 101 -3.21 -16.44 -18.98
N ILE A 102 -1.89 -16.57 -18.91
CA ILE A 102 -0.98 -15.56 -18.36
C ILE A 102 -1.02 -14.28 -19.19
N LYS A 103 -1.03 -14.40 -20.52
CA LYS A 103 -1.14 -13.25 -21.40
C LYS A 103 -2.43 -12.48 -21.15
N PHE A 104 -3.58 -13.16 -21.12
CA PHE A 104 -4.86 -12.51 -20.84
C PHE A 104 -4.91 -11.91 -19.43
N TYR A 105 -4.37 -12.60 -18.43
CA TYR A 105 -4.23 -12.04 -17.08
C TYR A 105 -3.39 -10.76 -17.08
N ASN A 106 -2.21 -10.76 -17.72
CA ASN A 106 -1.33 -9.59 -17.80
C ASN A 106 -2.01 -8.41 -18.52
N ASP A 107 -2.73 -8.69 -19.62
CA ASP A 107 -3.45 -7.66 -20.38
C ASP A 107 -4.55 -6.99 -19.54
N LEU A 108 -5.13 -7.72 -18.57
CA LEU A 108 -6.14 -7.20 -17.65
C LEU A 108 -5.55 -6.54 -16.40
N SER A 109 -4.49 -7.09 -15.80
CA SER A 109 -3.98 -6.67 -14.49
C SER A 109 -3.04 -5.48 -14.53
N ILE A 110 -2.17 -5.43 -15.53
CA ILE A 110 -1.10 -4.43 -15.59
C ILE A 110 -1.63 -3.01 -15.79
N PRO A 111 -2.59 -2.75 -16.71
CA PRO A 111 -3.06 -1.37 -16.95
C PRO A 111 -3.79 -0.74 -15.76
N ARG A 112 -4.29 -1.56 -14.82
CA ARG A 112 -4.99 -1.06 -13.62
C ARG A 112 -4.04 -0.39 -12.62
N SER A 113 -2.78 -0.80 -12.61
CA SER A 113 -1.82 -0.39 -11.58
C SER A 113 -1.34 1.06 -11.68
N PRO A 114 -0.96 1.59 -12.87
CA PRO A 114 -0.43 2.95 -12.99
C PRO A 114 -1.42 4.03 -12.54
N ALA A 115 -2.71 3.88 -12.84
CA ALA A 115 -3.73 4.85 -12.44
C ALA A 115 -3.82 4.98 -10.91
N THR A 116 -3.79 3.85 -10.22
CA THR A 116 -3.86 3.79 -8.74
C THR A 116 -2.57 4.28 -8.09
N ILE A 117 -1.40 3.97 -8.65
CA ILE A 117 -0.11 4.51 -8.20
C ILE A 117 -0.09 6.04 -8.33
N ASN A 118 -0.47 6.58 -9.50
CA ASN A 118 -0.51 8.03 -9.73
C ASN A 118 -1.47 8.75 -8.77
N MET A 119 -2.62 8.13 -8.46
CA MET A 119 -3.54 8.66 -7.47
C MET A 119 -2.91 8.70 -6.08
N SER A 120 -2.18 7.66 -5.68
CA SER A 120 -1.48 7.62 -4.40
C SER A 120 -0.43 8.73 -4.28
N HIS A 121 0.32 9.00 -5.36
CA HIS A 121 1.29 10.09 -5.41
C HIS A 121 0.61 11.44 -5.24
N ARG A 122 -0.52 11.67 -5.92
CA ARG A 122 -1.30 12.90 -5.75
C ARG A 122 -1.79 13.06 -4.31
N SER A 123 -2.34 12.01 -3.71
CA SER A 123 -2.81 12.05 -2.31
C SER A 123 -1.68 12.36 -1.34
N ILE A 124 -0.51 11.75 -1.51
CA ILE A 124 0.68 12.03 -0.69
C ILE A 124 1.11 13.47 -0.88
N THR A 125 1.27 13.94 -2.12
CA THR A 125 1.66 15.33 -2.41
C THR A 125 0.70 16.31 -1.77
N ILE A 126 -0.61 16.16 -1.98
CA ILE A 126 -1.62 17.07 -1.41
C ILE A 126 -1.59 17.02 0.12
N GLY A 127 -1.54 15.83 0.72
CA GLY A 127 -1.50 15.67 2.17
C GLY A 127 -0.22 16.19 2.84
N HIS A 128 0.86 16.39 2.09
CA HIS A 128 2.13 16.93 2.57
C HIS A 128 2.41 18.35 2.08
N LEU A 129 1.49 19.00 1.37
CA LEU A 129 1.61 20.43 1.09
C LEU A 129 1.58 21.17 2.43
N GLN A 130 2.73 21.70 2.84
CA GLN A 130 2.78 22.72 3.88
C GLN A 130 2.17 23.99 3.30
N GLU A 131 1.29 24.65 4.05
CA GLU A 131 0.83 26.00 3.71
C GLU A 131 2.05 26.89 3.41
N ILE A 132 2.00 27.60 2.28
CA ILE A 132 2.89 28.72 1.97
C ILE A 132 2.44 29.91 2.82
#